data_AF-A0A7C5GS02-F1
#
_entry.id   AF-A0A7C5GS02-F1
#
_cell.length_a   1.000
_cell.length_b   1.000
_cell.length_c   1.000
_cell.angle_alpha   90.00
_cell.angle_beta   90.00
_cell.angle_gamma   90.00
#
_symmetry.space_group_name_H-M   'P 1'
#
loop_
_entity.id
_entity.type
_entity.pdbx_description
1 polymer ?
#
loop_
_entity_poly.entity_id
_entity_poly.type
_entity_poly.pdbx_seq_one_letter_code
_entity_poly.pdbx_strand_id
1 'polypeptide(L)'
;MDAREIGARFGGLPLVILGLVDIVLILTGSISASRELQELLLRVGFGVLLIGLLLLFLVSVRSVPQDLSFSFMLTQGRNIGRLINALNLEGKGIYFPPVGRLNEDRVYIPLEKRDLPPPDISDVSVFDVGSTGPSMGISLLPPGKGFVDRIEQLTTQPFSKETPMNGTEALEKLSKGSGL
;
A
#
# COMPACT_ATOMS: atom_id res chain seq x y z
N MET A 1 5.92 19.00 11.59
CA MET A 1 7.12 18.43 10.93
C MET A 1 7.82 17.60 11.99
N ASP A 2 7.67 16.28 11.92
CA ASP A 2 8.04 15.36 13.00
C ASP A 2 9.56 15.11 13.00
N ALA A 3 10.20 15.03 14.16
CA ALA A 3 11.66 14.86 14.27
C ALA A 3 12.14 13.56 13.58
N ARG A 4 11.26 12.57 13.48
CA ARG A 4 11.46 11.32 12.75
C ARG A 4 11.52 11.50 11.23
N GLU A 5 10.77 12.45 10.69
CA GLU A 5 10.76 12.79 9.25
C GLU A 5 12.05 13.51 8.83
N ILE A 6 12.59 14.35 9.71
CA ILE A 6 13.86 15.08 9.49
C ILE A 6 15.04 14.10 9.59
N GLY A 7 15.04 13.21 10.59
CA GLY A 7 16.06 12.16 10.73
C GLY A 7 16.07 11.17 9.56
N ALA A 8 14.90 10.82 9.01
CA ALA A 8 14.81 9.93 7.85
C ALA A 8 15.34 10.61 6.57
N ARG A 9 14.99 11.89 6.33
CA ARG A 9 15.38 12.62 5.10
C ARG A 9 16.86 13.03 5.06
N PHE A 10 17.49 13.21 6.22
CA PHE A 10 18.87 13.70 6.32
C PHE A 10 19.86 12.71 6.99
N GLY A 11 19.46 11.47 7.27
CA GLY A 11 20.28 10.51 8.01
C GLY A 11 21.66 10.22 7.41
N GLY A 12 21.80 10.29 6.08
CA GLY A 12 23.08 10.13 5.38
C GLY A 12 23.95 11.40 5.34
N LEU A 13 23.34 12.58 5.49
CA LEU A 13 24.03 13.88 5.40
C LEU A 13 25.19 14.06 6.41
N PRO A 14 25.05 13.74 7.71
CA PRO A 14 26.16 13.90 8.66
C PRO A 14 27.33 12.97 8.33
N LEU A 15 27.07 11.78 7.78
CA LEU A 15 28.13 10.84 7.36
C LEU A 15 28.87 11.36 6.13
N VAL A 16 28.17 11.95 5.16
CA VAL A 16 28.81 12.59 4.00
C VAL A 16 29.69 13.76 4.45
N ILE A 17 29.21 14.60 5.36
CA ILE A 17 29.99 15.73 5.89
C ILE A 17 31.24 15.23 6.63
N LEU A 18 31.11 14.23 7.50
CA LEU A 18 32.24 13.64 8.21
C LEU A 18 33.28 13.07 7.25
N GLY A 19 32.86 12.31 6.24
CA GLY A 19 33.76 11.75 5.24
C GLY A 19 34.49 12.83 4.43
N LEU A 20 33.81 13.90 4.04
CA LEU A 20 34.43 15.03 3.33
C LEU A 20 35.42 15.80 4.21
N VAL A 21 35.07 16.07 5.47
CA VAL A 21 35.94 16.77 6.43
C VAL A 21 37.21 15.98 6.68
N ASP A 22 37.10 14.66 6.87
CA ASP A 22 38.25 13.77 7.07
C ASP A 22 39.20 13.79 5.86
N ILE A 23 38.66 13.62 4.64
CA ILE A 23 39.44 13.67 3.40
C ILE A 23 40.16 15.02 3.23
N VAL A 24 39.49 16.14 3.53
CA VAL A 24 40.08 17.49 3.43
C VAL A 24 41.18 17.71 4.47
N LEU A 25 40.98 17.26 5.71
CA LEU A 25 41.98 17.37 6.78
C LEU A 25 43.26 16.59 6.46
N ILE A 26 43.13 15.41 5.84
CA ILE A 26 44.26 14.58 5.42
C ILE A 26 44.99 15.22 4.23
N LEU A 27 44.26 15.68 3.20
CA LEU A 27 44.83 16.31 2.00
C LEU A 27 45.57 17.61 2.30
N THR A 28 45.09 18.40 3.27
CA THR A 28 45.74 19.65 3.69
C THR A 28 46.94 19.44 4.60
N GLY A 29 47.22 18.20 5.02
CA GLY A 29 48.31 17.88 5.94
C GLY A 29 48.09 18.42 7.35
N SER A 30 46.84 18.76 7.70
CA SER A 30 46.49 19.33 9.01
C SER A 30 46.64 18.32 10.16
N ILE A 31 46.72 17.03 9.83
CA ILE A 31 46.90 15.95 10.80
C ILE A 31 48.36 15.46 10.76
N SER A 32 49.08 15.71 11.86
CA SER A 32 50.41 15.16 12.12
C SER A 32 50.29 13.69 12.56
N ALA A 33 50.07 12.79 11.61
CA ALA A 33 50.04 11.33 11.81
C ALA A 33 51.10 10.64 10.94
N SER A 34 51.43 9.38 11.28
CA SER A 34 52.30 8.56 10.43
C SER A 34 51.65 8.31 9.07
N ARG A 35 52.46 8.09 8.03
CA ARG A 35 51.96 7.83 6.66
C ARG A 35 50.98 6.65 6.60
N GLU A 36 51.25 5.59 7.36
CA GLU A 36 50.37 4.42 7.45
C GLU A 36 48.99 4.76 8.04
N LEU A 37 48.95 5.62 9.06
CA LEU A 37 47.68 6.08 9.66
C LEU A 37 46.93 7.00 8.72
N GLN A 38 47.62 7.86 7.96
CA GLN A 38 46.99 8.72 6.96
C GLN A 38 46.32 7.90 5.84
N GLU A 39 46.97 6.84 5.36
CA GLU A 39 46.37 5.93 4.37
C GLU A 39 45.15 5.19 4.92
N LEU A 40 45.21 4.74 6.18
CA LEU A 40 44.09 4.07 6.83
C LEU A 40 42.91 5.03 7.04
N LEU A 41 43.16 6.24 7.51
CA LEU A 41 42.15 7.28 7.68
C LEU A 41 41.50 7.64 6.34
N LEU A 42 42.27 7.80 5.27
CA LEU A 42 41.73 8.12 3.94
C LEU A 42 40.76 7.02 3.43
N ARG A 43 41.10 5.74 3.66
CA ARG A 43 40.23 4.61 3.31
C ARG A 43 38.94 4.63 4.13
N VAL A 44 39.04 4.94 5.42
CA VAL A 44 37.88 5.04 6.32
C VAL A 44 37.00 6.22 5.93
N GLY A 45 37.56 7.42 5.72
CA GLY A 45 36.83 8.61 5.28
C GLY A 45 36.09 8.39 3.97
N PHE A 46 36.74 7.73 3.00
CA PHE A 46 36.10 7.36 1.74
C PHE A 46 34.97 6.34 1.94
N GLY A 47 35.16 5.33 2.80
CA GLY A 47 34.12 4.36 3.15
C GLY A 47 32.90 5.01 3.82
N VAL A 48 33.12 5.91 4.77
CA VAL A 48 32.07 6.67 5.46
C VAL A 48 31.31 7.57 4.49
N LEU A 49 32.01 8.25 3.58
CA LEU A 49 31.41 9.08 2.54
C LEU A 49 30.49 8.23 1.65
N LEU A 50 30.96 7.07 1.19
CA LEU A 50 30.22 6.19 0.30
C LEU A 50 28.97 5.62 0.98
N ILE A 51 29.08 5.21 2.26
CA ILE A 51 27.92 4.78 3.07
C ILE A 51 26.92 5.94 3.25
N GLY A 52 27.40 7.14 3.55
CA GLY A 52 26.55 8.33 3.68
C GLY A 52 25.80 8.66 2.39
N LEU A 53 26.49 8.58 1.25
CA LEU A 53 25.91 8.80 -0.07
C LEU A 53 24.87 7.71 -0.40
N LEU A 54 25.18 6.45 -0.12
CA LEU A 54 24.27 5.33 -0.32
C LEU A 54 22.97 5.51 0.48
N LEU A 55 23.07 5.90 1.76
CA LEU A 55 21.90 6.16 2.60
C LEU A 55 21.04 7.30 2.06
N LEU A 56 21.67 8.36 1.55
CA LEU A 56 20.98 9.50 0.96
C LEU A 56 20.20 9.09 -0.31
N PHE A 57 20.80 8.26 -1.16
CA PHE A 57 20.12 7.68 -2.32
C PHE A 57 18.97 6.73 -1.95
N LEU A 58 19.18 5.85 -0.97
CA LEU A 58 18.19 4.84 -0.59
C LEU A 58 16.91 5.45 -0.01
N VAL A 59 17.06 6.52 0.78
CA VAL A 59 15.94 7.28 1.34
C VAL A 59 15.20 8.04 0.23
N SER A 60 15.93 8.63 -0.72
CA SER A 60 15.34 9.47 -1.77
C SER A 60 14.44 8.68 -2.74
N VAL A 61 14.65 7.38 -2.92
CA VAL A 61 13.94 6.59 -3.95
C VAL A 61 12.68 5.89 -3.42
N ARG A 62 12.51 5.75 -2.09
CA ARG A 62 11.50 4.81 -1.53
C ARG A 62 10.26 5.43 -0.87
N SER A 63 10.12 6.75 -0.82
CA SER A 63 8.95 7.37 -0.19
C SER A 63 8.05 8.04 -1.22
N VAL A 64 6.98 7.35 -1.65
CA VAL A 64 5.78 8.07 -2.07
C VAL A 64 5.34 8.87 -0.85
N PRO A 65 5.21 10.21 -0.92
CA PRO A 65 4.80 10.99 0.23
C PRO A 65 3.49 10.42 0.76
N GLN A 66 3.44 10.08 2.06
CA GLN A 66 2.23 9.53 2.67
C GLN A 66 1.03 10.45 2.41
N ASP A 67 1.27 11.76 2.37
CA ASP A 67 0.29 12.79 2.02
C ASP A 67 -0.32 12.60 0.62
N LEU A 68 0.47 12.14 -0.36
CA LEU A 68 0.01 11.91 -1.72
C LEU A 68 -0.90 10.68 -1.78
N SER A 69 -0.48 9.57 -1.17
CA SER A 69 -1.28 8.35 -1.06
C SER A 69 -2.58 8.59 -0.30
N PHE A 70 -2.51 9.30 0.83
CA PHE A 70 -3.67 9.66 1.64
C PHE A 70 -4.64 10.58 0.87
N SER A 71 -4.12 11.62 0.21
CA SER A 71 -4.94 12.53 -0.60
C SER A 71 -5.63 11.81 -1.77
N PHE A 72 -4.96 10.84 -2.38
CA PHE A 72 -5.53 10.02 -3.44
C PHE A 72 -6.66 9.12 -2.91
N MET A 73 -6.45 8.40 -1.81
CA MET A 73 -7.47 7.57 -1.16
C MET A 73 -8.67 8.40 -0.71
N LEU A 74 -8.43 9.57 -0.11
CA LEU A 74 -9.48 10.48 0.33
C LEU A 74 -10.32 10.99 -0.86
N THR A 75 -9.66 11.28 -1.99
CA THR A 75 -10.34 11.71 -3.21
C THR A 75 -11.19 10.60 -3.81
N GLN A 76 -10.67 9.36 -3.89
CA GLN A 76 -11.45 8.22 -4.34
C GLN A 76 -12.65 7.96 -3.42
N GLY A 77 -12.45 7.96 -2.10
CA GLY A 77 -13.53 7.79 -1.13
C GLY A 77 -14.62 8.86 -1.25
N ARG A 78 -14.24 10.13 -1.44
CA ARG A 78 -15.19 11.22 -1.69
C ARG A 78 -15.96 11.03 -3.00
N ASN A 79 -15.31 10.56 -4.05
CA ASN A 79 -15.96 10.30 -5.34
C ASN A 79 -16.94 9.13 -5.24
N ILE A 80 -16.58 8.05 -4.53
CA ILE A 80 -17.49 6.94 -4.24
C ILE A 80 -18.68 7.43 -3.41
N GLY A 81 -18.44 8.24 -2.37
CA GLY A 81 -19.53 8.82 -1.56
C GLY A 81 -20.48 9.71 -2.38
N ARG A 82 -19.93 10.51 -3.31
CA ARG A 82 -20.75 11.29 -4.27
C ARG A 82 -21.54 10.39 -5.21
N LEU A 83 -20.94 9.29 -5.69
CA LEU A 83 -21.60 8.32 -6.56
C LEU A 83 -22.76 7.62 -5.83
N ILE A 84 -22.55 7.17 -4.59
CA ILE A 84 -23.56 6.57 -3.73
C ILE A 84 -24.74 7.53 -3.55
N ASN A 85 -24.47 8.79 -3.22
CA ASN A 85 -25.51 9.79 -3.04
C ASN A 85 -26.23 10.16 -4.35
N ALA A 86 -25.49 10.28 -5.46
CA ALA A 86 -26.04 10.65 -6.76
C ALA A 86 -26.96 9.56 -7.33
N LEU A 87 -26.64 8.30 -7.05
CA LEU A 87 -27.43 7.14 -7.46
C LEU A 87 -28.47 6.72 -6.40
N ASN A 88 -28.58 7.47 -5.30
CA ASN A 88 -29.43 7.16 -4.15
C ASN A 88 -29.32 5.69 -3.70
N LEU A 89 -28.09 5.18 -3.58
CA LEU A 89 -27.85 3.81 -3.14
C LEU A 89 -28.04 3.73 -1.62
N GLU A 90 -29.05 2.99 -1.19
CA GLU A 90 -29.39 2.84 0.22
C GLU A 90 -28.87 1.53 0.82
N GLY A 91 -28.52 0.56 -0.01
CA GLY A 91 -28.07 -0.77 0.40
C GLY A 91 -26.70 -0.80 1.09
N LYS A 92 -26.43 -1.87 1.84
CA LYS A 92 -25.10 -2.12 2.43
C LYS A 92 -24.15 -2.62 1.35
N GLY A 93 -22.91 -2.15 1.37
CA GLY A 93 -21.86 -2.66 0.50
C GLY A 93 -21.52 -4.12 0.84
N ILE A 94 -21.50 -4.98 -0.17
CA ILE A 94 -21.17 -6.40 -0.08
C ILE A 94 -19.82 -6.61 -0.75
N TYR A 95 -18.88 -7.22 -0.04
CA TYR A 95 -17.58 -7.58 -0.59
C TYR A 95 -17.65 -8.94 -1.29
N PHE A 96 -17.11 -9.00 -2.50
CA PHE A 96 -17.01 -10.20 -3.30
C PHE A 96 -15.54 -10.51 -3.58
N PRO A 97 -15.02 -11.64 -3.06
CA PRO A 97 -13.69 -12.11 -3.41
C PRO A 97 -13.63 -12.61 -4.87
N PRO A 98 -12.45 -12.91 -5.41
CA PRO A 98 -12.27 -13.36 -6.78
C PRO A 98 -12.59 -14.87 -6.82
N VAL A 99 -13.87 -15.19 -6.86
CA VAL A 99 -14.39 -16.57 -6.88
C VAL A 99 -15.34 -16.76 -8.05
N GLY A 100 -15.30 -17.95 -8.67
CA GLY A 100 -16.16 -18.29 -9.80
C GLY A 100 -15.82 -17.50 -11.06
N ARG A 101 -16.67 -16.52 -11.41
CA ARG A 101 -16.55 -15.71 -12.65
C ARG A 101 -15.81 -14.38 -12.45
N LEU A 102 -15.43 -14.06 -11.21
CA LEU A 102 -14.64 -12.86 -10.88
C LEU A 102 -13.16 -13.19 -10.82
N ASN A 103 -12.37 -12.44 -11.60
CA ASN A 103 -10.92 -12.46 -11.55
C ASN A 103 -10.37 -11.49 -10.50
N GLU A 104 -11.16 -10.49 -10.09
CA GLU A 104 -10.75 -9.45 -9.14
C GLU A 104 -11.79 -9.24 -8.04
N ASP A 105 -11.34 -8.75 -6.88
CA ASP A 105 -12.21 -8.37 -5.77
C ASP A 105 -13.13 -7.21 -6.15
N ARG A 106 -14.40 -7.29 -5.73
CA ARG A 106 -15.40 -6.25 -5.99
C ARG A 106 -16.20 -5.89 -4.76
N VAL A 107 -16.65 -4.64 -4.71
CA VAL A 107 -17.63 -4.17 -3.74
C VAL A 107 -18.90 -3.84 -4.51
N TYR A 108 -19.96 -4.56 -4.20
CA TYR A 108 -21.29 -4.32 -4.75
C TYR A 108 -22.12 -3.48 -3.77
N ILE A 109 -22.74 -2.41 -4.24
CA ILE A 109 -23.62 -1.56 -3.44
C ILE A 109 -25.02 -1.56 -4.10
N PRO A 110 -26.03 -2.16 -3.44
CA PRO A 110 -27.39 -2.20 -3.96
C PRO A 110 -28.09 -0.84 -3.88
N LEU A 111 -29.00 -0.61 -4.82
CA LEU A 111 -29.86 0.58 -4.82
C LEU A 111 -30.77 0.63 -3.59
N GLU A 112 -31.38 -0.50 -3.22
CA GLU A 112 -32.33 -0.58 -2.11
C GLU A 112 -31.80 -1.40 -0.93
N LYS A 113 -32.27 -1.06 0.28
CA LYS A 113 -32.06 -1.89 1.48
C LYS A 113 -32.97 -3.12 1.43
N ARG A 114 -32.49 -4.21 0.83
CA ARG A 114 -33.15 -5.52 0.92
C ARG A 114 -32.13 -6.62 1.14
N ASP A 115 -32.51 -7.64 1.91
CA ASP A 115 -31.79 -8.91 2.02
C ASP A 115 -32.06 -9.77 0.78
N LEU A 116 -31.57 -9.31 -0.38
CA LEU A 116 -31.59 -10.07 -1.62
C LEU A 116 -30.37 -11.01 -1.67
N PRO A 117 -30.49 -12.17 -2.33
CA PRO A 117 -29.34 -13.02 -2.58
C PRO A 117 -28.27 -12.25 -3.38
N PRO A 118 -26.98 -12.62 -3.23
CA PRO A 118 -25.88 -11.98 -3.95
C PRO A 118 -26.15 -11.97 -5.46
N PRO A 119 -26.07 -10.81 -6.15
CA PRO A 119 -26.23 -10.77 -7.61
C PRO A 119 -25.09 -11.48 -8.34
N ASP A 120 -25.37 -11.95 -9.56
CA ASP A 120 -24.33 -12.49 -10.46
C ASP A 120 -23.52 -11.31 -11.04
N ILE A 121 -22.41 -10.98 -10.37
CA ILE A 121 -21.55 -9.86 -10.74
C ILE A 121 -20.42 -10.31 -11.68
N SER A 122 -20.05 -9.42 -12.60
CA SER A 122 -18.97 -9.65 -13.56
C SER A 122 -17.86 -8.62 -13.44
N ASP A 123 -16.67 -8.94 -13.99
CA ASP A 123 -15.55 -8.00 -14.01
C ASP A 123 -15.74 -6.81 -14.96
N VAL A 124 -16.68 -6.90 -15.90
CA VAL A 124 -16.83 -5.89 -16.95
C VAL A 124 -17.92 -4.87 -16.59
N SER A 125 -18.93 -5.30 -15.83
CA SER A 125 -20.06 -4.45 -15.46
C SER A 125 -19.79 -3.61 -14.21
N VAL A 126 -19.90 -2.29 -14.35
CA VAL A 126 -19.89 -1.33 -13.23
C VAL A 126 -21.31 -1.09 -12.72
N PHE A 127 -22.28 -1.04 -13.64
CA PHE A 127 -23.69 -0.96 -13.32
C PHE A 127 -24.29 -2.33 -13.55
N ASP A 128 -24.90 -2.89 -12.51
CA ASP A 128 -25.80 -4.02 -12.69
C ASP A 128 -27.20 -3.45 -12.88
N VAL A 129 -27.68 -3.48 -14.12
CA VAL A 129 -29.03 -3.01 -14.49
C VAL A 129 -30.07 -4.12 -14.35
N GLY A 130 -29.69 -5.30 -13.83
CA GLY A 130 -30.60 -6.41 -13.56
C GLY A 130 -31.30 -6.91 -14.81
N SER A 131 -30.71 -7.88 -15.50
CA SER A 131 -31.37 -8.55 -16.65
C SER A 131 -32.70 -9.23 -16.30
N THR A 132 -33.03 -9.38 -15.00
CA THR A 132 -34.17 -10.18 -14.51
C THR A 132 -34.90 -9.56 -13.30
N GLY A 133 -34.56 -8.32 -12.91
CA GLY A 133 -34.96 -7.71 -11.61
C GLY A 133 -34.41 -8.47 -10.39
N PRO A 134 -34.50 -7.98 -9.12
CA PRO A 134 -34.58 -6.63 -8.56
C PRO A 134 -33.20 -6.16 -7.99
N SER A 135 -32.09 -6.61 -8.60
CA SER A 135 -30.72 -6.41 -8.11
C SER A 135 -30.00 -5.21 -8.73
N MET A 136 -30.69 -4.07 -8.86
CA MET A 136 -30.02 -2.88 -9.37
C MET A 136 -29.01 -2.36 -8.36
N GLY A 137 -27.82 -2.03 -8.83
CA GLY A 137 -26.75 -1.51 -8.00
C GLY A 137 -25.50 -1.24 -8.79
N ILE A 138 -24.43 -0.92 -8.05
CA ILE A 138 -23.12 -0.70 -8.64
C ILE A 138 -22.13 -1.74 -8.14
N SER A 139 -21.26 -2.20 -9.02
CA SER A 139 -20.13 -3.05 -8.73
C SER A 139 -18.87 -2.23 -8.98
N LEU A 140 -18.11 -1.98 -7.92
CA LEU A 140 -16.90 -1.15 -7.97
C LEU A 140 -15.69 -1.96 -7.53
N LEU A 141 -14.53 -1.61 -8.07
CA LEU A 141 -13.26 -2.02 -7.46
C LEU A 141 -13.11 -1.33 -6.09
N PRO A 142 -12.64 -2.05 -5.06
CA PRO A 142 -12.31 -1.44 -3.77
C PRO A 142 -11.28 -0.31 -3.96
N PRO A 143 -11.49 0.87 -3.35
CA PRO A 143 -10.51 1.94 -3.40
C PRO A 143 -9.20 1.45 -2.78
N GLY A 144 -8.08 1.71 -3.46
CA GLY A 144 -6.76 1.26 -3.01
C GLY A 144 -6.40 -0.19 -3.35
N LYS A 145 -7.25 -0.96 -4.04
CA LYS A 145 -6.93 -2.33 -4.51
C LYS A 145 -5.59 -2.41 -5.24
N GLY A 146 -5.34 -1.50 -6.18
CA GLY A 146 -4.06 -1.46 -6.90
C GLY A 146 -2.83 -1.21 -6.02
N PHE A 147 -2.98 -0.54 -4.87
CA PHE A 147 -1.90 -0.42 -3.89
C PHE A 147 -1.67 -1.74 -3.15
N VAL A 148 -2.75 -2.38 -2.70
CA VAL A 148 -2.69 -3.68 -2.02
C VAL A 148 -2.00 -4.70 -2.94
N ASP A 149 -2.45 -4.81 -4.19
CA ASP A 149 -1.89 -5.75 -5.18
C ASP A 149 -0.41 -5.52 -5.41
N ARG A 150 0.00 -4.25 -5.50
CA ARG A 150 1.40 -3.92 -5.69
C ARG A 150 2.24 -4.28 -4.47
N ILE A 151 1.71 -4.11 -3.26
CA ILE A 151 2.42 -4.48 -2.04
C ILE A 151 2.51 -6.00 -1.92
N GLU A 152 1.45 -6.75 -2.27
CA GLU A 152 1.46 -8.22 -2.29
C GLU A 152 2.48 -8.76 -3.30
N GLN A 153 2.54 -8.17 -4.51
CA GLN A 153 3.55 -8.50 -5.52
C GLN A 153 4.98 -8.26 -5.03
N LEU A 154 5.20 -7.20 -4.25
CA LEU A 154 6.52 -6.85 -3.72
C LEU A 154 6.91 -7.69 -2.50
N THR A 155 5.93 -8.15 -1.71
CA THR A 155 6.16 -8.86 -0.44
C THR A 155 6.06 -10.39 -0.61
N THR A 156 5.54 -10.85 -1.76
CA THR A 156 5.28 -12.27 -2.08
C THR A 156 4.39 -12.95 -1.02
N GLN A 157 3.60 -12.16 -0.31
CA GLN A 157 2.67 -12.62 0.71
C GLN A 157 1.32 -11.96 0.46
N PRO A 158 0.24 -12.75 0.30
CA PRO A 158 -1.10 -12.18 0.26
C PRO A 158 -1.45 -11.62 1.65
N PHE A 159 -2.08 -10.44 1.69
CA PHE A 159 -2.67 -9.91 2.92
C PHE A 159 -3.92 -10.70 3.32
N SER A 160 -4.59 -11.31 2.34
CA SER A 160 -5.66 -12.27 2.63
C SER A 160 -5.07 -13.61 3.08
N LYS A 161 -5.10 -13.85 4.39
CA LYS A 161 -4.88 -15.17 5.01
C LYS A 161 -6.11 -16.08 4.92
N GLU A 162 -7.18 -15.64 4.28
CA GLU A 162 -8.37 -16.46 4.15
C GLU A 162 -8.13 -17.46 3.03
N THR A 163 -7.74 -18.68 3.41
CA THR A 163 -8.03 -19.86 2.60
C THR A 163 -9.48 -19.72 2.15
N PRO A 164 -9.77 -19.65 0.83
CA PRO A 164 -11.13 -19.52 0.35
C PRO A 164 -11.92 -20.68 0.94
N MET A 165 -12.77 -20.36 1.90
CA MET A 165 -13.56 -21.36 2.58
C MET A 165 -14.51 -21.91 1.52
N ASN A 166 -14.34 -23.20 1.20
CA ASN A 166 -15.15 -23.83 0.17
C ASN A 166 -16.62 -23.61 0.56
N GLY A 167 -17.48 -23.19 -0.38
CA GLY A 167 -18.88 -22.84 -0.08
C GLY A 167 -19.63 -23.96 0.65
N THR A 168 -19.21 -25.21 0.43
CA THR A 168 -19.67 -26.40 1.16
C THR A 168 -19.22 -26.46 2.62
N GLU A 169 -17.99 -26.04 2.94
CA GLU A 169 -17.50 -25.95 4.33
C GLU A 169 -18.14 -24.79 5.11
N ALA A 170 -18.43 -23.67 4.43
CA ALA A 170 -19.16 -22.55 5.02
C ALA A 170 -20.60 -22.93 5.38
N LEU A 171 -21.28 -23.66 4.49
CA LEU A 171 -22.62 -24.22 4.75
C LEU A 171 -22.61 -25.28 5.85
N GLU A 172 -21.57 -26.12 5.93
CA GLU A 172 -21.42 -27.11 6.99
C GLU A 172 -21.20 -26.48 8.37
N LYS A 173 -20.39 -25.40 8.45
CA LYS A 173 -20.22 -24.66 9.72
C LYS A 173 -21.49 -23.90 10.14
N LEU A 174 -22.25 -23.36 9.20
CA LEU A 174 -23.55 -22.73 9.50
C LEU A 174 -24.59 -23.76 9.95
N SER A 175 -24.60 -24.94 9.34
CA SER A 175 -25.46 -26.07 9.73
C SER A 175 -25.12 -26.60 11.13
N LYS A 176 -23.82 -26.72 11.46
CA LYS A 176 -23.36 -27.18 12.79
C LYS A 176 -23.46 -26.11 13.90
N GLY A 177 -23.56 -24.83 13.54
CA GLY A 177 -23.66 -23.70 14.48
C GLY A 177 -25.08 -23.34 14.92
N SER A 178 -26.11 -23.86 14.25
CA SER A 178 -27.53 -23.58 14.56
C SER A 178 -28.18 -24.69 15.39
N GLY A 179 -27.44 -25.23 16.36
CA GLY A 179 -27.96 -26.16 17.37
C GLY A 179 -28.18 -25.45 18.70
N LEU A 180 -29.18 -24.57 18.77
CA LEU A 180 -29.89 -24.14 19.99
C LEU A 180 -31.27 -23.60 19.60
#